data_AF-A0A218WLV6-F1
#
_entry.id   AF-A0A218WLV6-F1
#
_cell.length_a   1.000
_cell.length_b   1.000
_cell.length_c   1.000
_cell.angle_alpha   90.00
_cell.angle_beta   90.00
_cell.angle_gamma   90.00
#
_symmetry.space_group_name_H-M   'P 1'
#
loop_
_entity.id
_entity.type
_entity.pdbx_description
1 polymer ?
#
loop_
_entity_poly.entity_id
_entity_poly.type
_entity_poly.pdbx_seq_one_letter_code
_entity_poly.pdbx_strand_id
1 'polypeptide(L)'
;MKDMGLDAYRFSISWSRILPNGKLSGGVSPEGIQYSNNLIDELLANGIQPYVTLFHWGLPQTLEVEYGGFLSPRIVGDYRDFADVCFKEFSDRVKYWITLNEPWTYSNFGYATATSAPGRCSAWQKLNCTGRDSGTEPYLVMHHLLLAHTAAVKLYKEKIRFLDPLIYGDYPYSMHSLVASRLPKFSQEQSAIVKGSFDFIGMNYYTANYAQDAPQLGNTNLSYPTDSLAHLSGVDEFNNSTLPLKQQLYDLMRIDYYYSHLAYLLRAIKDGANVKGYFAWSLLDNFEWGNGYAVRFGINYVDYLDGLKRYPKYSAFWFKSFLKKK
;
A
#
# COMPACT_ATOMS: atom_id res chain seq x y z
N MET A 1 15.83 14.29 4.09
CA MET A 1 15.19 14.53 2.77
C MET A 1 15.90 15.65 2.02
N LYS A 2 15.70 16.94 2.35
CA LYS A 2 16.37 18.08 1.68
C LYS A 2 17.89 17.94 1.56
N ASP A 3 18.59 17.59 2.64
CA ASP A 3 20.04 17.35 2.62
C ASP A 3 20.49 16.21 1.68
N MET A 4 19.61 15.22 1.43
CA MET A 4 19.85 14.14 0.48
C MET A 4 19.51 14.52 -0.97
N GLY A 5 18.86 15.67 -1.20
CA GLY A 5 18.42 16.11 -2.53
C GLY A 5 17.19 15.38 -3.06
N LEU A 6 16.27 14.91 -2.21
CA LEU A 6 15.02 14.28 -2.66
C LEU A 6 14.02 15.32 -3.19
N ASP A 7 13.44 15.09 -4.38
CA ASP A 7 12.45 15.98 -4.99
C ASP A 7 11.01 15.78 -4.46
N ALA A 8 10.70 14.61 -3.90
CA ALA A 8 9.35 14.24 -3.47
C ALA A 8 9.34 13.31 -2.25
N TYR A 9 8.23 13.29 -1.52
CA TYR A 9 8.00 12.36 -0.41
C TYR A 9 6.61 11.75 -0.49
N ARG A 10 6.55 10.41 -0.49
CA ARG A 10 5.30 9.65 -0.40
C ARG A 10 5.01 9.31 1.07
N PHE A 11 3.84 9.70 1.55
CA PHE A 11 3.35 9.34 2.88
C PHE A 11 1.85 9.02 2.84
N SER A 12 1.27 8.63 3.97
CA SER A 12 -0.17 8.36 4.10
C SER A 12 -0.83 9.20 5.17
N ILE A 13 -2.06 9.64 4.92
CA ILE A 13 -2.93 10.23 5.96
C ILE A 13 -3.59 9.08 6.73
N SER A 14 -3.65 9.20 8.06
CA SER A 14 -4.32 8.21 8.91
C SER A 14 -5.81 8.52 9.01
N TRP A 15 -6.67 7.63 8.50
CA TRP A 15 -8.12 7.82 8.54
C TRP A 15 -8.62 8.04 9.98
N SER A 16 -8.23 7.17 10.92
CA SER A 16 -8.57 7.31 12.35
C SER A 16 -7.98 8.55 13.04
N ARG A 17 -7.04 9.26 12.41
CA ARG A 17 -6.57 10.57 12.89
C ARG A 17 -7.43 11.73 12.39
N ILE A 18 -8.01 11.62 11.19
CA ILE A 18 -8.89 12.66 10.61
C ILE A 18 -10.33 12.49 11.10
N LEU A 19 -10.84 11.25 11.08
CA LEU A 19 -12.15 10.86 11.58
C LEU A 19 -11.96 9.80 12.69
N PRO A 20 -11.82 10.19 13.97
CA PRO A 20 -11.57 9.25 15.07
C PRO A 20 -12.64 8.18 15.23
N ASN A 21 -13.90 8.53 14.94
CA ASN A 21 -15.04 7.63 14.94
C ASN A 21 -15.24 6.91 13.59
N GLY A 22 -14.34 7.10 12.62
CA GLY A 22 -14.36 6.57 11.26
C GLY A 22 -15.34 7.26 10.31
N LYS A 23 -16.52 7.66 10.80
CA LYS A 23 -17.57 8.35 10.04
C LYS A 23 -17.48 9.86 10.14
N LEU A 24 -17.85 10.57 9.07
CA LEU A 24 -17.94 12.05 9.05
C LEU A 24 -18.94 12.58 10.09
N SER A 25 -20.06 11.88 10.31
CA SER A 25 -21.04 12.22 11.35
C SER A 25 -20.50 12.12 12.79
N GLY A 26 -19.37 11.45 12.98
CA GLY A 26 -18.67 11.36 14.26
C GLY A 26 -17.63 12.47 14.49
N GLY A 27 -17.57 13.47 13.61
CA GLY A 27 -16.69 14.64 13.72
C GLY A 27 -15.32 14.47 13.06
N VAL A 28 -14.77 15.59 12.58
CA VAL A 28 -13.40 15.72 12.07
C VAL A 28 -12.51 16.22 13.21
N SER A 29 -11.32 15.64 13.41
CA SER A 29 -10.35 16.12 14.41
C SER A 29 -9.55 17.31 13.87
N PRO A 30 -9.63 18.50 14.48
CA PRO A 30 -8.83 19.66 14.09
C PRO A 30 -7.33 19.39 14.26
N GLU A 31 -6.93 18.62 15.27
CA GLU A 31 -5.53 18.27 15.53
C GLU A 31 -4.97 17.33 14.46
N GLY A 32 -5.80 16.42 13.95
CA GLY A 32 -5.47 15.54 12.83
C GLY A 32 -5.28 16.31 11.52
N ILE A 33 -6.13 17.30 11.26
CA ILE A 33 -5.97 18.23 10.14
C ILE A 33 -4.69 19.06 10.30
N GLN A 34 -4.47 19.67 11.47
CA GLN A 34 -3.31 20.50 11.75
C GLN A 34 -1.98 19.73 11.62
N TYR A 35 -1.93 18.48 12.09
CA TYR A 35 -0.75 17.63 11.90
C TYR A 35 -0.42 17.41 10.42
N SER A 36 -1.43 17.10 9.61
CA SER A 36 -1.27 16.90 8.16
C SER A 36 -0.85 18.20 7.45
N ASN A 37 -1.45 19.33 7.81
CA ASN A 37 -1.07 20.66 7.30
C ASN A 37 0.41 20.96 7.61
N ASN A 38 0.82 20.87 8.87
CA ASN A 38 2.22 21.12 9.28
C ASN A 38 3.22 20.27 8.48
N LEU A 39 2.90 19.00 8.22
CA LEU A 39 3.77 18.12 7.42
C LEU A 39 3.79 18.53 5.94
N ILE A 40 2.64 18.85 5.34
CA ILE A 40 2.54 19.28 3.94
C ILE A 40 3.29 20.61 3.72
N ASP A 41 3.10 21.57 4.63
CA ASP A 41 3.71 22.89 4.54
C ASP A 41 5.23 22.83 4.73
N GLU A 42 5.73 22.02 5.69
CA GLU A 42 7.17 21.82 5.89
C GLU A 42 7.83 21.09 4.70
N LEU A 43 7.14 20.14 4.06
CA LEU A 43 7.64 19.51 2.83
C LEU A 43 7.78 20.55 1.71
N LEU A 44 6.75 21.35 1.46
CA LEU A 44 6.74 22.36 0.41
C LEU A 44 7.73 23.50 0.66
N ALA A 45 7.86 23.98 1.91
CA ALA A 45 8.87 24.96 2.32
C ALA A 45 10.32 24.49 2.09
N ASN A 46 10.51 23.17 2.03
CA ASN A 46 11.80 22.54 1.73
C ASN A 46 11.93 22.06 0.27
N GLY A 47 10.98 22.40 -0.61
CA GLY A 47 11.00 22.06 -2.03
C GLY A 47 10.69 20.60 -2.34
N ILE A 48 10.04 19.88 -1.42
CA ILE A 48 9.73 18.45 -1.54
C ILE A 48 8.24 18.29 -1.88
N GLN A 49 7.94 17.71 -3.04
CA GLN A 49 6.55 17.50 -3.46
C GLN A 49 5.86 16.40 -2.64
N PRO A 50 4.73 16.66 -1.96
CA PRO A 50 3.95 15.61 -1.30
C PRO A 50 3.21 14.72 -2.31
N TYR A 51 3.32 13.40 -2.11
CA TYR A 51 2.53 12.35 -2.74
C TYR A 51 1.75 11.61 -1.65
N VAL A 52 0.43 11.80 -1.59
CA VAL A 52 -0.36 11.41 -0.41
C VAL A 52 -1.20 10.16 -0.70
N THR A 53 -1.05 9.16 0.16
CA THR A 53 -1.85 7.93 0.16
C THR A 53 -3.02 8.07 1.14
N LEU A 54 -4.26 7.89 0.69
CA LEU A 54 -5.46 7.98 1.53
C LEU A 54 -5.63 6.74 2.43
N PHE A 55 -5.53 5.54 1.86
CA PHE A 55 -5.62 4.29 2.61
C PHE A 55 -4.31 3.50 2.54
N HIS A 56 -3.64 3.40 3.69
CA HIS A 56 -2.47 2.55 3.91
C HIS A 56 -2.75 1.59 5.07
N TRP A 57 -3.79 0.77 4.90
CA TRP A 57 -4.23 -0.33 5.80
C TRP A 57 -4.71 0.08 7.20
N GLY A 58 -4.53 1.36 7.60
CA GLY A 58 -5.04 1.94 8.85
C GLY A 58 -6.55 2.23 8.83
N LEU A 59 -7.39 1.19 8.81
CA LEU A 59 -8.84 1.28 8.97
C LEU A 59 -9.21 1.72 10.40
N PRO A 60 -10.17 2.65 10.61
CA PRO A 60 -10.68 2.96 11.94
C PRO A 60 -11.40 1.75 12.56
N GLN A 61 -10.97 1.35 13.77
CA GLN A 61 -11.49 0.16 14.47
C GLN A 61 -13.01 0.21 14.70
N THR A 62 -13.60 1.40 14.80
CA THR A 62 -15.06 1.59 14.92
C THR A 62 -15.82 1.00 13.73
N LEU A 63 -15.30 1.12 12.51
CA LEU A 63 -15.93 0.61 11.29
C LEU A 63 -15.78 -0.91 11.17
N GLU A 64 -14.66 -1.46 11.65
CA GLU A 64 -14.44 -2.91 11.77
C GLU A 64 -15.43 -3.52 12.78
N VAL A 65 -15.63 -2.87 13.93
CA VAL A 65 -16.59 -3.33 14.96
C VAL A 65 -18.05 -3.17 14.53
N GLU A 66 -18.41 -2.06 13.87
CA GLU A 66 -19.79 -1.77 13.50
C GLU A 66 -20.31 -2.69 12.38
N TYR A 67 -19.46 -3.02 11.39
CA TYR A 67 -19.89 -3.77 10.21
C TYR A 67 -18.82 -4.65 9.52
N GLY A 68 -17.66 -4.87 10.14
CA GLY A 68 -16.58 -5.67 9.55
C GLY A 68 -15.78 -4.95 8.45
N GLY A 69 -15.76 -3.60 8.49
CA GLY A 69 -14.88 -2.82 7.62
C GLY A 69 -15.11 -3.11 6.13
N PHE A 70 -14.03 -3.48 5.43
CA PHE A 70 -14.09 -3.79 3.99
C PHE A 70 -14.85 -5.07 3.63
N LEU A 71 -15.37 -5.85 4.59
CA LEU A 71 -16.34 -6.91 4.29
C LEU A 71 -17.74 -6.38 3.96
N SER A 72 -18.04 -5.12 4.30
CA SER A 72 -19.36 -4.51 4.05
C SER A 72 -19.31 -3.47 2.94
N PRO A 73 -20.31 -3.41 2.04
CA PRO A 73 -20.41 -2.32 1.05
C PRO A 73 -20.60 -0.94 1.69
N ARG A 74 -20.98 -0.87 2.97
CA ARG A 74 -21.11 0.39 3.74
C ARG A 74 -19.80 1.19 3.77
N ILE A 75 -18.64 0.51 3.72
CA ILE A 75 -17.32 1.14 3.73
C ILE A 75 -17.10 2.13 2.58
N VAL A 76 -17.77 1.92 1.44
CA VAL A 76 -17.62 2.74 0.22
C VAL A 76 -18.09 4.17 0.48
N GLY A 77 -19.17 4.34 1.25
CA GLY A 77 -19.68 5.65 1.67
C GLY A 77 -18.75 6.32 2.68
N ASP A 78 -18.40 5.63 3.76
CA ASP A 78 -17.53 6.20 4.80
C ASP A 78 -16.13 6.56 4.26
N TYR A 79 -15.56 5.75 3.35
CA TYR A 79 -14.29 6.05 2.69
C TYR A 79 -14.38 7.24 1.72
N ARG A 80 -15.48 7.36 0.96
CA ARG A 80 -15.73 8.53 0.12
C ARG A 80 -15.76 9.81 0.96
N ASP A 81 -16.44 9.78 2.11
CA ASP A 81 -16.59 10.93 2.98
C ASP A 81 -15.26 11.29 3.68
N PHE A 82 -14.45 10.30 4.03
CA PHE A 82 -13.05 10.53 4.47
C PHE A 82 -12.18 11.16 3.38
N ALA A 83 -12.30 10.67 2.13
CA ALA A 83 -11.58 11.23 1.00
C ALA A 83 -12.02 12.68 0.71
N ASP A 84 -13.32 12.99 0.83
CA ASP A 84 -13.88 14.35 0.70
C ASP A 84 -13.24 15.35 1.67
N VAL A 85 -13.14 14.99 2.95
CA VAL A 85 -12.44 15.79 3.95
C VAL A 85 -10.97 16.01 3.54
N CYS A 86 -10.26 14.94 3.17
CA CYS A 86 -8.87 15.07 2.74
C CYS A 86 -8.70 15.96 1.49
N PHE A 87 -9.63 15.88 0.52
CA PHE A 87 -9.53 16.68 -0.69
C PHE A 87 -9.83 18.16 -0.41
N LYS A 88 -10.85 18.47 0.40
CA LYS A 88 -11.20 19.84 0.79
C LYS A 88 -10.09 20.54 1.57
N GLU A 89 -9.47 19.83 2.51
CA GLU A 89 -8.48 20.40 3.44
C GLU A 89 -7.07 20.51 2.85
N PHE A 90 -6.71 19.65 1.87
CA PHE A 90 -5.31 19.52 1.44
C PHE A 90 -5.07 19.64 -0.08
N SER A 91 -6.08 19.64 -0.96
CA SER A 91 -5.85 19.64 -2.43
C SER A 91 -5.36 20.98 -2.98
N ASP A 92 -5.44 22.05 -2.21
CA ASP A 92 -4.84 23.35 -2.51
C ASP A 92 -3.30 23.23 -2.67
N ARG A 93 -2.68 22.36 -1.86
CA ARG A 93 -1.23 22.07 -1.83
C ARG A 93 -0.86 20.69 -2.39
N VAL A 94 -1.66 19.65 -2.13
CA VAL A 94 -1.40 18.27 -2.56
C VAL A 94 -1.98 18.00 -3.95
N LYS A 95 -1.10 17.69 -4.91
CA LYS A 95 -1.46 17.44 -6.32
C LYS A 95 -1.40 15.98 -6.75
N TYR A 96 -0.76 15.11 -5.95
CA TYR A 96 -0.59 13.70 -6.26
C TYR A 96 -1.22 12.84 -5.17
N TRP A 97 -2.36 12.23 -5.50
CA TRP A 97 -3.14 11.39 -4.60
C TRP A 97 -3.11 9.92 -5.04
N ILE A 98 -2.95 9.04 -4.06
CA ILE A 98 -2.98 7.59 -4.20
C ILE A 98 -4.12 7.12 -3.29
N THR A 99 -5.19 6.56 -3.84
CA THR A 99 -6.35 6.15 -3.03
C THR A 99 -6.00 4.96 -2.12
N LEU A 100 -5.45 3.89 -2.68
CA LEU A 100 -5.13 2.66 -1.94
C LEU A 100 -3.66 2.27 -2.08
N ASN A 101 -3.02 1.84 -1.00
CA ASN A 101 -1.78 1.05 -1.06
C ASN A 101 -2.11 -0.44 -1.15
N GLU A 102 -1.55 -1.13 -2.14
CA GLU A 102 -1.51 -2.59 -2.22
C GLU A 102 -2.80 -3.33 -1.78
N PRO A 103 -3.92 -3.15 -2.51
CA PRO A 103 -5.19 -3.78 -2.16
C PRO A 103 -5.12 -5.31 -2.18
N TRP A 104 -4.23 -5.90 -3.00
CA TRP A 104 -4.00 -7.34 -3.03
C TRP A 104 -3.37 -7.83 -1.72
N THR A 105 -2.29 -7.19 -1.28
CA THR A 105 -1.59 -7.53 -0.03
C THR A 105 -2.53 -7.38 1.17
N TYR A 106 -3.31 -6.30 1.24
CA TYR A 106 -4.32 -6.10 2.29
C TYR A 106 -5.40 -7.20 2.31
N SER A 107 -5.99 -7.50 1.15
CA SER A 107 -7.02 -8.54 1.04
C SER A 107 -6.48 -9.92 1.42
N ASN A 108 -5.27 -10.24 0.96
CA ASN A 108 -4.61 -11.52 1.21
C ASN A 108 -4.19 -11.66 2.68
N PHE A 109 -3.43 -10.71 3.22
CA PHE A 109 -2.88 -10.81 4.58
C PHE A 109 -3.93 -10.58 5.68
N GLY A 110 -4.93 -9.73 5.42
CA GLY A 110 -6.01 -9.46 6.36
C GLY A 110 -7.06 -10.58 6.44
N TYR A 111 -7.33 -11.28 5.33
CA TYR A 111 -8.53 -12.13 5.18
C TYR A 111 -8.26 -13.54 4.60
N ALA A 112 -7.04 -13.85 4.15
CA ALA A 112 -6.66 -15.17 3.67
C ALA A 112 -5.60 -15.87 4.54
N THR A 113 -4.51 -15.18 4.87
CA THR A 113 -3.40 -15.75 5.65
C THR A 113 -3.39 -15.31 7.11
N ALA A 114 -4.26 -14.37 7.51
CA ALA A 114 -4.33 -13.78 8.85
C ALA A 114 -3.01 -13.19 9.39
N THR A 115 -2.05 -12.87 8.51
CA THR A 115 -0.73 -12.30 8.85
C THR A 115 -0.76 -10.78 9.05
N SER A 116 -1.91 -10.14 8.86
CA SER A 116 -2.14 -8.72 9.15
C SER A 116 -3.56 -8.50 9.66
N ALA A 117 -3.82 -7.36 10.30
CA ALA A 117 -5.15 -7.02 10.77
C ALA A 117 -6.17 -6.97 9.60
N PRO A 118 -7.42 -7.44 9.78
CA PRO A 118 -8.04 -7.90 11.04
C PRO A 118 -7.73 -9.35 11.47
N GLY A 119 -6.85 -10.08 10.78
CA GLY A 119 -6.37 -11.40 11.22
C GLY A 119 -7.37 -12.53 10.98
N ARG A 120 -8.05 -12.50 9.82
CA ARG A 120 -9.14 -13.42 9.48
C ARG A 120 -8.65 -14.51 8.52
N CYS A 121 -9.08 -15.75 8.77
CA CYS A 121 -8.89 -16.87 7.85
C CYS A 121 -9.92 -17.99 8.05
N SER A 122 -9.90 -19.04 7.23
CA SER A 122 -10.72 -20.24 7.42
C SER A 122 -10.21 -21.14 8.54
N ALA A 123 -11.12 -21.67 9.36
CA ALA A 123 -10.79 -22.54 10.50
C ALA A 123 -9.93 -23.77 10.13
N TRP A 124 -10.07 -24.31 8.92
CA TRP A 124 -9.29 -25.47 8.45
C TRP A 124 -7.79 -25.18 8.29
N GLN A 125 -7.38 -23.91 8.18
CA GLN A 125 -5.97 -23.51 8.09
C GLN A 125 -5.25 -23.56 9.45
N LYS A 126 -5.99 -23.60 10.57
CA LYS A 126 -5.47 -23.69 11.95
C LYS A 126 -4.49 -22.56 12.36
N LEU A 127 -4.55 -21.39 11.72
CA LEU A 127 -3.65 -20.25 11.96
C LEU A 127 -4.03 -19.37 13.17
N ASN A 128 -4.86 -19.87 14.10
CA ASN A 128 -5.38 -19.11 15.26
C ASN A 128 -6.02 -17.76 14.88
N CYS A 129 -6.77 -17.73 13.78
CA CYS A 129 -7.35 -16.54 13.15
C CYS A 129 -8.84 -16.37 13.50
N THR A 130 -9.40 -15.17 13.27
CA THR A 130 -10.80 -14.83 13.58
C THR A 130 -11.66 -14.66 12.32
N GLY A 131 -11.77 -15.68 11.47
CA GLY A 131 -12.49 -15.61 10.19
C GLY A 131 -13.52 -16.70 9.95
N ARG A 132 -14.18 -16.66 8.79
CA ARG A 132 -15.03 -17.74 8.30
C ARG A 132 -14.51 -18.34 7.00
N ASP A 133 -14.14 -17.52 6.01
CA ASP A 133 -13.87 -18.01 4.65
C ASP A 133 -12.79 -17.25 3.85
N SER A 134 -11.57 -17.80 3.82
CA SER A 134 -10.45 -17.35 2.97
C SER A 134 -10.59 -17.65 1.47
N GLY A 135 -11.63 -18.37 1.06
CA GLY A 135 -12.03 -18.53 -0.34
C GLY A 135 -12.92 -17.41 -0.87
N THR A 136 -13.54 -16.61 0.02
CA THR A 136 -14.54 -15.59 -0.37
C THR A 136 -14.26 -14.21 0.23
N GLU A 137 -13.89 -14.12 1.52
CA GLU A 137 -13.67 -12.84 2.21
C GLU A 137 -12.65 -11.91 1.51
N PRO A 138 -11.47 -12.40 1.04
CA PRO A 138 -10.52 -11.57 0.30
C PRO A 138 -11.08 -10.98 -1.01
N TYR A 139 -11.97 -11.70 -1.70
CA TYR A 139 -12.60 -11.20 -2.94
C TYR A 139 -13.63 -10.12 -2.67
N LEU A 140 -14.42 -10.27 -1.59
CA LEU A 140 -15.35 -9.22 -1.12
C LEU A 140 -14.60 -7.95 -0.72
N VAL A 141 -13.52 -8.09 0.05
CA VAL A 141 -12.65 -6.98 0.47
C VAL A 141 -12.03 -6.27 -0.74
N MET A 142 -11.46 -7.02 -1.68
CA MET A 142 -10.93 -6.47 -2.93
C MET A 142 -12.01 -5.73 -3.73
N HIS A 143 -13.23 -6.28 -3.82
CA HIS A 143 -14.33 -5.64 -4.53
C HIS A 143 -14.76 -4.32 -3.88
N HIS A 144 -14.96 -4.30 -2.55
CA HIS A 144 -15.29 -3.06 -1.84
C HIS A 144 -14.15 -2.04 -1.86
N LEU A 145 -12.88 -2.47 -1.84
CA LEU A 145 -11.73 -1.59 -2.08
C LEU A 145 -11.80 -0.94 -3.46
N LEU A 146 -12.06 -1.69 -4.54
CA LEU A 146 -12.19 -1.15 -5.89
C LEU A 146 -13.37 -0.16 -6.01
N LEU A 147 -14.51 -0.44 -5.37
CA LEU A 147 -15.64 0.49 -5.31
C LEU A 147 -15.31 1.76 -4.50
N ALA A 148 -14.63 1.63 -3.36
CA ALA A 148 -14.21 2.74 -2.51
C ALA A 148 -13.18 3.63 -3.23
N HIS A 149 -12.17 3.03 -3.86
CA HIS A 149 -11.25 3.67 -4.80
C HIS A 149 -12.01 4.49 -5.85
N THR A 150 -12.98 3.87 -6.51
CA THR A 150 -13.76 4.50 -7.59
C THR A 150 -14.60 5.67 -7.07
N ALA A 151 -15.20 5.53 -5.89
CA ALA A 151 -15.96 6.61 -5.25
C ALA A 151 -15.08 7.82 -4.92
N ALA A 152 -13.88 7.60 -4.39
CA ALA A 152 -12.92 8.67 -4.11
C ALA A 152 -12.34 9.30 -5.39
N VAL A 153 -12.06 8.52 -6.45
CA VAL A 153 -11.60 9.10 -7.72
C VAL A 153 -12.71 9.89 -8.40
N LYS A 154 -13.95 9.38 -8.44
CA LYS A 154 -15.11 10.11 -8.99
C LYS A 154 -15.39 11.42 -8.24
N LEU A 155 -15.12 11.45 -6.93
CA LEU A 155 -15.20 12.66 -6.12
C LEU A 155 -14.06 13.65 -6.43
N TYR A 156 -12.83 13.16 -6.57
CA TYR A 156 -11.66 13.99 -6.84
C TYR A 156 -11.62 14.50 -8.30
N LYS A 157 -12.17 13.73 -9.23
CA LYS A 157 -12.06 13.92 -10.69
C LYS A 157 -13.30 13.39 -11.40
N GLU A 158 -13.73 14.13 -12.41
CA GLU A 158 -14.63 13.62 -13.44
C GLU A 158 -13.92 12.70 -14.50
N LYS A 159 -12.72 12.11 -14.26
CA LYS A 159 -11.97 11.22 -15.22
C LYS A 159 -10.86 10.24 -14.66
N ILE A 160 -10.36 9.27 -15.49
CA ILE A 160 -10.18 7.80 -15.15
C ILE A 160 -9.22 6.84 -16.01
N ARG A 161 -8.52 5.75 -15.46
CA ARG A 161 -7.94 4.43 -16.08
C ARG A 161 -7.14 3.40 -15.10
N PHE A 162 -6.32 2.40 -15.59
CA PHE A 162 -5.36 1.29 -15.05
C PHE A 162 -5.72 0.46 -13.78
N LEU A 163 -5.53 -0.88 -13.71
CA LEU A 163 -5.28 -1.91 -14.75
C LEU A 163 -6.61 -2.62 -15.05
N ASP A 164 -6.72 -3.94 -15.19
CA ASP A 164 -7.84 -4.60 -15.89
C ASP A 164 -9.27 -4.12 -15.54
N PRO A 165 -9.77 -4.17 -14.29
CA PRO A 165 -11.05 -3.54 -13.94
C PRO A 165 -11.09 -2.05 -14.31
N LEU A 166 -9.99 -1.33 -14.13
CA LEU A 166 -9.86 0.07 -14.51
C LEU A 166 -9.33 0.32 -15.95
N ILE A 167 -9.40 -0.65 -16.86
CA ILE A 167 -9.17 -0.47 -18.31
C ILE A 167 -10.40 -1.00 -19.07
N TYR A 168 -10.86 -2.18 -18.67
CA TYR A 168 -11.93 -2.94 -19.31
C TYR A 168 -13.26 -2.87 -18.56
N GLY A 169 -13.27 -2.50 -17.29
CA GLY A 169 -14.50 -2.46 -16.46
C GLY A 169 -14.85 -3.79 -15.79
N ASP A 170 -13.98 -4.80 -15.87
CA ASP A 170 -14.24 -6.15 -15.37
C ASP A 170 -12.94 -6.86 -14.94
N TYR A 171 -13.06 -7.96 -14.20
CA TYR A 171 -11.94 -8.80 -13.80
C TYR A 171 -11.34 -9.60 -14.99
N PRO A 172 -10.05 -9.99 -14.92
CA PRO A 172 -9.41 -10.84 -15.92
C PRO A 172 -10.14 -12.17 -16.15
N TYR A 173 -10.14 -12.66 -17.40
CA TYR A 173 -10.79 -13.92 -17.79
C TYR A 173 -10.34 -15.13 -16.94
N SER A 174 -9.05 -15.21 -16.59
CA SER A 174 -8.52 -16.26 -15.71
C SER A 174 -9.18 -16.25 -14.33
N MET A 175 -9.46 -15.07 -13.75
CA MET A 175 -10.17 -14.98 -12.47
C MET A 175 -11.63 -15.46 -12.60
N HIS A 176 -12.34 -15.08 -13.67
CA HIS A 176 -13.69 -15.60 -13.93
C HIS A 176 -13.70 -17.15 -14.03
N SER A 177 -12.70 -17.74 -14.68
CA SER A 177 -12.60 -19.20 -14.85
C SER A 177 -12.19 -19.95 -13.58
N LEU A 178 -11.25 -19.41 -12.79
CA LEU A 178 -10.65 -20.11 -11.65
C LEU A 178 -11.39 -19.84 -10.32
N VAL A 179 -11.87 -18.60 -10.14
CA VAL A 179 -12.57 -18.17 -8.91
C VAL A 179 -14.09 -18.42 -9.01
N ALA A 180 -14.63 -18.36 -10.24
CA ALA A 180 -16.02 -18.66 -10.57
C ALA A 180 -17.05 -17.95 -9.65
N SER A 181 -17.92 -18.68 -8.98
CA SER A 181 -19.02 -18.13 -8.16
C SER A 181 -18.57 -17.36 -6.92
N ARG A 182 -17.29 -17.46 -6.51
CA ARG A 182 -16.71 -16.69 -5.38
C ARG A 182 -16.30 -15.28 -5.79
N LEU A 183 -16.20 -14.99 -7.09
CA LEU A 183 -15.83 -13.68 -7.60
C LEU A 183 -17.07 -12.77 -7.67
N PRO A 184 -17.10 -11.62 -6.97
CA PRO A 184 -18.18 -10.65 -7.09
C PRO A 184 -18.30 -10.12 -8.51
N LYS A 185 -19.52 -9.80 -8.95
CA LYS A 185 -19.78 -9.25 -10.29
C LYS A 185 -20.01 -7.76 -10.21
N PHE A 186 -19.38 -6.98 -11.08
CA PHE A 186 -19.75 -5.59 -11.28
C PHE A 186 -21.11 -5.50 -11.99
N SER A 187 -21.99 -4.64 -11.51
CA SER A 187 -23.15 -4.19 -12.30
C SER A 187 -22.69 -3.39 -13.52
N GLN A 188 -23.57 -3.14 -14.50
CA GLN A 188 -23.22 -2.29 -15.65
C GLN A 188 -22.79 -0.88 -15.21
N GLU A 189 -23.48 -0.31 -14.21
CA GLU A 189 -23.14 1.00 -13.64
C GLU A 189 -21.77 0.97 -12.96
N GLN A 190 -21.52 -0.04 -12.10
CA GLN A 190 -20.23 -0.22 -11.43
C GLN A 190 -19.11 -0.41 -12.46
N SER A 191 -19.31 -1.29 -13.45
CA SER A 191 -18.36 -1.51 -14.54
C SER A 191 -18.05 -0.18 -15.24
N ALA A 192 -19.05 0.62 -15.61
CA ALA A 192 -18.86 1.89 -16.28
C ALA A 192 -18.08 2.93 -15.45
N ILE A 193 -18.29 3.01 -14.13
CA ILE A 193 -17.53 3.94 -13.27
C ILE A 193 -16.15 3.40 -12.87
N VAL A 194 -16.02 2.08 -12.76
CA VAL A 194 -14.77 1.37 -12.43
C VAL A 194 -13.86 1.31 -13.65
N LYS A 195 -14.38 1.37 -14.90
CA LYS A 195 -13.68 1.29 -16.22
C LYS A 195 -12.73 2.46 -16.49
N GLY A 196 -11.82 2.54 -15.53
CA GLY A 196 -10.89 3.56 -15.20
C GLY A 196 -11.16 4.20 -13.85
N SER A 197 -10.08 4.49 -13.12
CA SER A 197 -10.03 5.57 -12.14
C SER A 197 -8.58 5.95 -11.78
N PHE A 198 -7.86 6.67 -12.65
CA PHE A 198 -6.46 7.10 -12.48
C PHE A 198 -6.17 8.45 -13.12
N ASP A 199 -4.95 8.96 -12.84
CA ASP A 199 -4.08 9.61 -13.86
C ASP A 199 -2.69 8.93 -13.97
N PHE A 200 -2.24 8.16 -12.97
CA PHE A 200 -0.93 7.47 -12.94
C PHE A 200 -0.99 6.17 -12.10
N ILE A 201 -0.06 5.23 -12.32
CA ILE A 201 0.13 4.06 -11.43
C ILE A 201 1.17 4.40 -10.34
N GLY A 202 0.85 4.11 -9.08
CA GLY A 202 1.87 3.76 -8.09
C GLY A 202 2.12 2.25 -8.16
N MET A 203 3.24 1.82 -8.74
CA MET A 203 3.62 0.40 -8.80
C MET A 203 4.68 0.10 -7.76
N ASN A 204 4.35 -0.75 -6.78
CA ASN A 204 5.31 -1.26 -5.82
C ASN A 204 5.91 -2.57 -6.38
N TYR A 205 7.23 -2.67 -6.45
CA TYR A 205 7.96 -3.86 -6.92
C TYR A 205 9.15 -4.12 -5.99
N TYR A 206 9.26 -5.37 -5.52
CA TYR A 206 10.25 -5.79 -4.54
C TYR A 206 11.02 -7.06 -4.96
N THR A 207 10.32 -8.04 -5.54
CA THR A 207 10.92 -9.30 -5.97
C THR A 207 10.15 -9.90 -7.14
N ALA A 208 10.79 -10.82 -7.87
CA ALA A 208 10.13 -11.77 -8.75
C ALA A 208 10.06 -13.14 -8.06
N ASN A 209 9.13 -13.98 -8.51
CA ASN A 209 8.96 -15.35 -8.05
C ASN A 209 9.08 -16.30 -9.25
N TYR A 210 9.63 -17.49 -9.05
CA TYR A 210 9.43 -18.59 -10.01
C TYR A 210 8.00 -19.11 -9.86
N ALA A 211 7.24 -19.14 -10.95
CA ALA A 211 5.93 -19.79 -10.98
C ALA A 211 6.06 -21.19 -11.58
N GLN A 212 5.48 -22.17 -10.91
CA GLN A 212 5.34 -23.55 -11.39
C GLN A 212 3.84 -23.88 -11.47
N ASP A 213 3.43 -24.52 -12.56
CA ASP A 213 2.06 -24.98 -12.77
C ASP A 213 1.63 -26.00 -11.68
N ALA A 214 0.52 -25.73 -11.01
CA ALA A 214 -0.09 -26.61 -10.02
C ALA A 214 -1.51 -27.02 -10.46
N PRO A 215 -1.67 -27.88 -11.49
CA PRO A 215 -2.95 -28.16 -12.15
C PRO A 215 -3.91 -29.01 -11.31
N GLN A 216 -3.48 -29.44 -10.13
CA GLN A 216 -4.24 -30.22 -9.14
C GLN A 216 -3.99 -29.60 -7.77
N LEU A 217 -5.03 -29.11 -7.10
CA LEU A 217 -4.93 -28.60 -5.72
C LEU A 217 -4.67 -29.71 -4.68
N GLY A 218 -4.74 -30.99 -5.06
CA GLY A 218 -4.58 -32.11 -4.14
C GLY A 218 -5.62 -32.08 -3.01
N ASN A 219 -5.17 -32.27 -1.77
CA ASN A 219 -6.01 -32.10 -0.57
C ASN A 219 -6.11 -30.64 -0.08
N THR A 220 -5.62 -29.67 -0.86
CA THR A 220 -5.60 -28.25 -0.47
C THR A 220 -6.91 -27.58 -0.86
N ASN A 221 -7.56 -26.91 0.10
CA ASN A 221 -8.83 -26.23 -0.16
C ASN A 221 -8.63 -24.98 -1.05
N LEU A 222 -9.67 -24.65 -1.82
CA LEU A 222 -9.74 -23.40 -2.60
C LEU A 222 -9.65 -22.19 -1.68
N SER A 223 -8.76 -21.25 -2.00
CA SER A 223 -8.49 -20.06 -1.21
C SER A 223 -7.78 -19.00 -2.05
N TYR A 224 -7.92 -17.72 -1.70
CA TYR A 224 -7.31 -16.60 -2.44
C TYR A 224 -5.80 -16.77 -2.78
N PRO A 225 -4.94 -17.33 -1.91
CA PRO A 225 -3.53 -17.60 -2.22
C PRO A 225 -3.31 -18.81 -3.14
N THR A 226 -4.24 -19.78 -3.19
CA THR A 226 -4.12 -21.01 -3.98
C THR A 226 -4.80 -20.92 -5.36
N ASP A 227 -5.71 -19.96 -5.55
CA ASP A 227 -6.46 -19.76 -6.80
C ASP A 227 -5.59 -19.33 -8.01
N SER A 228 -4.35 -18.91 -7.79
CA SER A 228 -3.36 -18.64 -8.85
C SER A 228 -2.68 -19.91 -9.40
N LEU A 229 -2.84 -21.05 -8.72
CA LEU A 229 -2.18 -22.33 -9.03
C LEU A 229 -0.65 -22.21 -9.19
N ALA A 230 0.00 -21.39 -8.37
CA ALA A 230 1.45 -21.19 -8.38
C ALA A 230 2.05 -20.99 -6.96
N HIS A 231 3.28 -21.47 -6.76
CA HIS A 231 4.07 -21.22 -5.55
C HIS A 231 4.95 -19.96 -5.68
N LEU A 232 5.27 -19.29 -4.56
CA LEU A 232 5.99 -18.00 -4.50
C LEU A 232 7.01 -17.98 -3.33
N SER A 233 8.09 -17.19 -3.42
CA SER A 233 9.16 -17.07 -2.40
C SER A 233 9.92 -15.71 -2.48
N GLY A 234 10.11 -15.02 -1.34
CA GLY A 234 10.81 -13.71 -1.26
C GLY A 234 11.99 -13.65 -0.27
N VAL A 235 12.62 -12.48 -0.13
CA VAL A 235 13.84 -12.24 0.69
C VAL A 235 13.81 -10.86 1.37
N ASP A 236 14.30 -10.74 2.60
CA ASP A 236 14.47 -9.50 3.38
C ASP A 236 15.78 -9.47 4.23
N GLU A 237 16.02 -8.40 5.00
CA GLU A 237 17.18 -8.23 5.91
C GLU A 237 16.74 -8.27 7.40
N PHE A 238 17.29 -9.21 8.17
CA PHE A 238 17.04 -9.34 9.61
C PHE A 238 17.69 -8.23 10.46
N ASN A 239 16.95 -7.73 11.45
CA ASN A 239 17.48 -6.85 12.49
C ASN A 239 18.35 -7.63 13.48
N ASN A 240 19.60 -7.20 13.69
CA ASN A 240 20.48 -7.74 14.71
C ASN A 240 20.99 -6.62 15.63
N SER A 241 20.30 -6.45 16.77
CA SER A 241 20.59 -5.43 17.79
C SER A 241 21.91 -5.65 18.54
N THR A 242 22.57 -6.80 18.39
CA THR A 242 23.87 -7.06 19.05
C THR A 242 25.05 -6.48 18.27
N LEU A 243 24.86 -6.06 17.02
CA LEU A 243 25.92 -5.48 16.19
C LEU A 243 26.24 -4.04 16.63
N PRO A 244 27.52 -3.63 16.68
CA PRO A 244 27.89 -2.22 16.90
C PRO A 244 27.24 -1.30 15.85
N LEU A 245 26.86 -0.07 16.25
CA LEU A 245 26.19 0.91 15.36
C LEU A 245 26.90 1.07 14.00
N LYS A 246 28.24 1.11 13.97
CA LYS A 246 29.03 1.22 12.73
C LYS A 246 28.74 0.09 11.72
N GLN A 247 28.44 -1.12 12.20
CA GLN A 247 28.05 -2.25 11.35
C GLN A 247 26.57 -2.17 10.94
N GLN A 248 25.68 -1.74 11.85
CA GLN A 248 24.25 -1.55 11.52
C GLN A 248 24.00 -0.45 10.46
N LEU A 249 24.94 0.50 10.31
CA LEU A 249 24.89 1.52 9.24
C LEU A 249 25.47 1.03 7.90
N TYR A 250 26.13 -0.13 7.84
CA TYR A 250 26.87 -0.61 6.69
C TYR A 250 26.02 -1.54 5.80
N ASP A 251 25.16 -0.94 4.98
CA ASP A 251 24.11 -1.65 4.25
C ASP A 251 24.35 -1.75 2.73
N LEU A 252 25.52 -2.29 2.33
CA LEU A 252 25.91 -2.34 0.92
C LEU A 252 24.95 -3.15 0.04
N MET A 253 24.33 -4.22 0.55
CA MET A 253 23.33 -5.00 -0.20
C MET A 253 22.14 -4.12 -0.64
N ARG A 254 21.73 -3.16 0.19
CA ARG A 254 20.68 -2.18 -0.15
C ARG A 254 21.13 -1.20 -1.25
N ILE A 255 22.42 -0.84 -1.30
CA ILE A 255 22.99 -0.05 -2.41
C ILE A 255 22.95 -0.85 -3.71
N ASP A 256 23.41 -2.10 -3.69
CA ASP A 256 23.44 -2.97 -4.88
C ASP A 256 22.04 -3.26 -5.42
N TYR A 257 21.07 -3.47 -4.51
CA TYR A 257 19.65 -3.58 -4.84
C TYR A 257 19.14 -2.31 -5.56
N TYR A 258 19.36 -1.12 -5.00
CA TYR A 258 18.89 0.13 -5.61
C TYR A 258 19.58 0.44 -6.94
N TYR A 259 20.90 0.24 -7.02
CA TYR A 259 21.66 0.44 -8.27
C TYR A 259 21.13 -0.46 -9.38
N SER A 260 20.94 -1.76 -9.10
CA SER A 260 20.44 -2.73 -10.07
C SER A 260 19.03 -2.40 -10.55
N HIS A 261 18.11 -2.09 -9.63
CA HIS A 261 16.73 -1.73 -9.99
C HIS A 261 16.65 -0.44 -10.81
N LEU A 262 17.42 0.59 -10.46
CA LEU A 262 17.46 1.85 -11.21
C LEU A 262 18.09 1.67 -12.61
N ALA A 263 19.07 0.78 -12.77
CA ALA A 263 19.63 0.44 -14.08
C ALA A 263 18.61 -0.22 -15.01
N TYR A 264 17.81 -1.18 -14.49
CA TYR A 264 16.72 -1.79 -15.25
C TYR A 264 15.52 -0.86 -15.46
N LEU A 265 15.23 0.05 -14.52
CA LEU A 265 14.22 1.10 -14.71
C LEU A 265 14.61 2.05 -15.85
N LEU A 266 15.88 2.46 -15.91
CA LEU A 266 16.42 3.24 -17.03
C LEU A 266 16.38 2.46 -18.35
N ARG A 267 16.57 1.14 -18.32
CA ARG A 267 16.39 0.27 -19.48
C ARG A 267 14.94 0.31 -19.98
N ALA A 268 13.97 0.07 -19.10
CA ALA A 268 12.56 0.12 -19.44
C ALA A 268 12.13 1.50 -20.00
N ILE A 269 12.65 2.60 -19.45
CA ILE A 269 12.41 3.97 -19.97
C ILE A 269 12.96 4.12 -21.40
N LYS A 270 14.18 3.65 -21.67
CA LYS A 270 14.79 3.67 -23.01
C LYS A 270 14.04 2.80 -24.01
N ASP A 271 13.46 1.69 -23.54
CA ASP A 271 12.64 0.77 -24.33
C ASP A 271 11.17 1.25 -24.46
N GLY A 272 10.84 2.46 -23.97
CA GLY A 272 9.58 3.17 -24.23
C GLY A 272 8.62 3.32 -23.04
N ALA A 273 8.95 2.79 -21.85
CA ALA A 273 8.08 2.89 -20.68
C ALA A 273 8.01 4.33 -20.12
N ASN A 274 6.80 4.87 -20.00
CA ASN A 274 6.56 6.25 -19.52
C ASN A 274 6.65 6.38 -17.98
N VAL A 275 7.80 6.03 -17.39
CA VAL A 275 8.05 6.17 -15.96
C VAL A 275 8.35 7.64 -15.61
N LYS A 276 7.72 8.16 -14.55
CA LYS A 276 7.85 9.56 -14.10
C LYS A 276 8.56 9.78 -12.77
N GLY A 277 8.80 8.74 -11.98
CA GLY A 277 9.46 8.84 -10.69
C GLY A 277 9.75 7.49 -10.06
N TYR A 278 10.54 7.50 -8.99
CA TYR A 278 10.91 6.33 -8.21
C TYR A 278 10.90 6.68 -6.71
N PHE A 279 10.28 5.84 -5.88
CA PHE A 279 10.20 6.03 -4.43
C PHE A 279 10.80 4.81 -3.73
N ALA A 280 11.88 5.02 -2.97
CA ALA A 280 12.53 3.98 -2.19
C ALA A 280 11.73 3.66 -0.90
N TRP A 281 11.38 2.38 -0.67
CA TRP A 281 10.92 1.92 0.64
C TRP A 281 12.14 1.53 1.50
N SER A 282 12.49 2.25 2.55
CA SER A 282 11.82 3.40 3.17
C SER A 282 12.79 4.50 3.58
N LEU A 283 12.26 5.70 3.90
CA LEU A 283 13.07 6.82 4.39
C LEU A 283 13.72 6.50 5.74
N LEU A 284 12.99 5.85 6.64
CA LEU A 284 13.38 5.54 8.02
C LEU A 284 13.08 4.06 8.31
N ASP A 285 13.88 3.43 9.16
CA ASP A 285 13.46 2.16 9.79
C ASP A 285 12.13 2.38 10.53
N ASN A 286 11.20 1.43 10.37
CA ASN A 286 9.81 1.57 10.81
C ASN A 286 9.22 0.19 11.20
N PHE A 287 7.91 0.15 11.48
CA PHE A 287 7.18 -1.04 11.90
C PHE A 287 6.70 -1.84 10.69
N GLU A 288 7.31 -2.99 10.44
CA GLU A 288 7.03 -3.86 9.29
C GLU A 288 5.97 -4.93 9.63
N TRP A 289 4.77 -4.46 9.97
CA TRP A 289 3.56 -5.28 10.12
C TRP A 289 3.74 -6.52 11.01
N GLY A 290 3.55 -7.73 10.47
CA GLY A 290 3.70 -8.99 11.20
C GLY A 290 5.14 -9.28 11.68
N ASN A 291 6.15 -8.66 11.07
CA ASN A 291 7.55 -8.74 11.51
C ASN A 291 7.90 -7.70 12.60
N GLY A 292 7.00 -6.74 12.87
CA GLY A 292 7.22 -5.68 13.84
C GLY A 292 8.50 -4.89 13.59
N TYR A 293 9.43 -4.91 14.54
CA TYR A 293 10.75 -4.27 14.41
C TYR A 293 11.89 -5.29 14.20
N ALA A 294 11.57 -6.52 13.79
CA ALA A 294 12.56 -7.59 13.56
C ALA A 294 13.29 -7.49 12.20
N VAL A 295 12.89 -6.56 11.34
CA VAL A 295 13.51 -6.25 10.04
C VAL A 295 13.64 -4.74 9.85
N ARG A 296 14.49 -4.29 8.92
CA ARG A 296 14.83 -2.86 8.76
C ARG A 296 14.92 -2.43 7.28
N PHE A 297 13.91 -1.73 6.79
CA PHE A 297 13.86 -1.25 5.39
C PHE A 297 14.41 0.17 5.17
N GLY A 298 14.76 0.91 6.23
CA GLY A 298 15.12 2.32 6.13
C GLY A 298 16.48 2.57 5.50
N ILE A 299 16.61 3.60 4.66
CA ILE A 299 17.91 4.18 4.27
C ILE A 299 18.52 5.04 5.40
N ASN A 300 17.71 5.45 6.38
CA ASN A 300 18.19 6.00 7.65
C ASN A 300 17.82 5.03 8.78
N TYR A 301 18.81 4.67 9.59
CA TYR A 301 18.64 3.88 10.80
C TYR A 301 17.87 4.68 11.85
N VAL A 302 16.99 4.00 12.59
CA VAL A 302 16.33 4.54 13.78
C VAL A 302 16.76 3.73 14.99
N ASP A 303 17.34 4.42 15.96
CA ASP A 303 17.71 3.85 17.25
C ASP A 303 16.51 3.83 18.18
N TYR A 304 15.91 2.65 18.34
CA TYR A 304 14.72 2.49 19.18
C TYR A 304 15.00 2.62 20.70
N LEU A 305 16.27 2.65 21.10
CA LEU A 305 16.69 2.75 22.51
C LEU A 305 17.24 4.16 22.84
N ASP A 306 17.94 4.80 21.91
CA ASP A 306 18.41 6.21 22.02
C ASP A 306 17.33 7.19 21.51
N GLY A 307 16.18 7.25 22.18
CA GLY A 307 15.17 8.30 21.95
C GLY A 307 14.60 8.40 20.53
N LEU A 308 14.57 7.28 19.78
CA LEU A 308 14.23 7.25 18.35
C LEU A 308 15.19 8.07 17.48
N LYS A 309 16.46 8.19 17.83
CA LYS A 309 17.42 9.04 17.09
C LYS A 309 17.73 8.46 15.70
N ARG A 310 17.87 9.36 14.71
CA ARG A 310 18.05 9.01 13.29
C ARG A 310 19.51 9.11 12.89
N TYR A 311 20.01 8.08 12.21
CA TYR A 311 21.39 8.01 11.73
C TYR A 311 21.39 7.59 10.24
N PRO A 312 21.98 8.34 9.30
CA PRO A 312 22.03 7.95 7.89
C PRO A 312 22.88 6.70 7.69
N LYS A 313 22.35 5.68 6.99
CA LYS A 313 23.11 4.50 6.58
C LYS A 313 23.97 4.81 5.35
N TYR A 314 24.83 3.89 4.94
CA TYR A 314 25.65 4.04 3.74
C TYR A 314 24.78 4.26 2.48
N SER A 315 23.62 3.60 2.40
CA SER A 315 22.63 3.83 1.32
C SER A 315 22.10 5.27 1.25
N ALA A 316 21.92 5.98 2.37
CA ALA A 316 21.53 7.39 2.36
C ALA A 316 22.64 8.31 1.81
N PHE A 317 23.90 8.05 2.16
CA PHE A 317 25.04 8.79 1.59
C PHE A 317 25.25 8.50 0.09
N TRP A 318 24.99 7.26 -0.34
CA TRP A 318 24.97 6.87 -1.74
C TRP A 318 23.88 7.62 -2.52
N PHE A 319 22.62 7.63 -2.04
CA PHE A 319 21.54 8.40 -2.67
C PHE A 319 21.85 9.90 -2.75
N LYS A 320 22.38 10.48 -1.67
CA LYS A 320 22.83 11.90 -1.64
C LYS A 320 23.91 12.19 -2.69
N SER A 321 24.78 11.23 -2.98
CA SER A 321 25.82 11.35 -4.00
C SER A 321 25.28 11.15 -5.43
N PHE A 322 24.32 10.22 -5.58
CA PHE A 322 23.63 9.94 -6.83
C PHE A 322 22.82 11.15 -7.32
N LEU A 323 22.00 11.73 -6.45
CA LEU A 323 21.09 12.86 -6.77
C LEU A 323 21.81 14.21 -6.97
N LYS A 324 23.06 14.34 -6.52
CA LYS A 324 23.91 15.52 -6.75
C LYS A 324 24.55 15.57 -8.14
N LYS A 325 24.59 14.45 -8.86
CA LYS A 325 25.09 14.38 -10.25
C LYS A 325 23.95 14.75 -11.20
N LYS A 326 23.69 16.05 -11.35
CA LYS A 326 22.88 16.61 -12.44
C LYS A 326 23.74 16.87 -13.67
#